data_AF-A0A1Y3TP23-F1
#
_entry.id   AF-A0A1Y3TP23-F1
#
_cell.length_a   1.000
_cell.length_b   1.000
_cell.length_c   1.000
_cell.angle_alpha   90.00
_cell.angle_beta   90.00
_cell.angle_gamma   90.00
#
_symmetry.space_group_name_H-M   'P 1'
#
loop_
_entity.id
_entity.type
_entity.pdbx_description
1 polymer ?
#
loop_
_entity_poly.entity_id
_entity_poly.type
_entity_poly.pdbx_seq_one_letter_code
_entity_poly.pdbx_strand_id
1 'polypeptide(L)'
;MQEDKKGYVKLYRKIEDWKYFRDPYVLQVFIFCLLHCEYVKEDNTIAKFRSGTFETTKKEMCDILGISRDKLYKCLKILKDDGAIDYCLNGRITTVRVLKYDLYQAIMNRNFDE
;
A
#
# COMPACT_ATOMS: atom_id res chain seq x y z
N MET A 1 11.30 -7.02 -20.13
CA MET A 1 12.31 -6.96 -19.06
C MET A 1 11.60 -6.36 -17.86
N GLN A 2 11.24 -7.17 -16.86
CA GLN A 2 10.55 -6.66 -15.67
C GLN A 2 11.62 -5.96 -14.85
N GLU A 3 11.57 -4.62 -14.78
CA GLU A 3 12.49 -3.86 -13.95
C GLU A 3 12.43 -4.41 -12.54
N ASP A 4 13.60 -4.81 -12.07
CA ASP A 4 13.84 -5.23 -10.70
C ASP A 4 13.36 -4.09 -9.79
N LYS A 5 12.21 -4.27 -9.12
CA LYS A 5 11.71 -3.34 -8.08
C LYS A 5 12.62 -3.40 -6.84
N LYS A 6 13.94 -3.21 -6.99
CA LYS A 6 14.99 -3.20 -5.94
C LYS A 6 14.96 -1.90 -5.14
N GLY A 7 13.77 -1.47 -4.75
CA GLY A 7 13.57 -0.34 -3.84
C GLY A 7 13.31 -0.82 -2.42
N TYR A 8 13.31 0.12 -1.49
CA TYR A 8 12.74 -0.07 -0.17
C TYR A 8 11.50 0.82 -0.04
N VAL A 9 10.52 0.38 0.74
CA VAL A 9 9.44 1.24 1.22
C VAL A 9 9.74 1.65 2.65
N LYS A 10 9.52 2.92 2.97
CA LYS A 10 9.66 3.43 4.33
C LYS A 10 8.44 3.00 5.14
N LEU A 11 8.69 2.43 6.31
CA LEU A 11 7.68 2.23 7.34
C LEU A 11 7.95 3.23 8.46
N TYR A 12 6.97 4.09 8.75
CA TYR A 12 7.15 5.08 9.81
C TYR A 12 7.07 4.41 11.17
N ARG A 13 7.99 4.74 12.08
CA ARG A 13 8.11 4.09 13.41
C ARG A 13 6.83 4.16 14.24
N LYS A 14 6.02 5.23 14.09
CA LYS A 14 4.71 5.35 14.76
C LYS A 14 3.67 4.33 14.28
N ILE A 15 4.01 3.44 13.35
CA ILE A 15 3.15 2.30 13.04
C ILE A 15 2.90 1.44 14.29
N GLU A 16 3.81 1.42 15.25
CA GLU A 16 3.64 0.73 16.54
C GLU A 16 2.44 1.27 17.35
N ASP A 17 2.12 2.55 17.20
CA ASP A 17 0.99 3.22 17.86
C ASP A 17 -0.35 2.93 17.15
N TRP A 18 -0.31 2.40 15.92
CA TRP A 18 -1.52 2.12 15.17
C TRP A 18 -2.28 0.95 15.79
N LYS A 19 -3.59 1.11 15.99
CA LYS A 19 -4.44 0.11 16.68
C LYS A 19 -4.40 -1.29 16.08
N TYR A 20 -4.02 -1.43 14.81
CA TYR A 20 -3.89 -2.71 14.10
C TYR A 20 -2.47 -3.27 14.06
N PHE A 21 -1.48 -2.62 14.68
CA PHE A 21 -0.11 -3.13 14.76
C PHE A 21 -0.03 -4.52 15.41
N ARG A 22 -0.91 -4.80 16.38
CA ARG A 22 -1.00 -6.09 17.06
C ARG A 22 -1.90 -7.10 16.36
N ASP A 23 -2.59 -6.72 15.29
CA ASP A 23 -3.30 -7.67 14.42
C ASP A 23 -2.37 -8.09 13.28
N PRO A 24 -1.78 -9.30 13.34
CA PRO A 24 -0.75 -9.70 12.39
C PRO A 24 -1.28 -9.76 10.96
N TYR A 25 -2.56 -10.08 10.76
CA TYR A 25 -3.14 -10.19 9.42
C TYR A 25 -3.42 -8.83 8.81
N VAL A 26 -4.00 -7.90 9.59
CA VAL A 26 -4.27 -6.54 9.12
C VAL A 26 -2.95 -5.82 8.82
N LEU A 27 -1.96 -5.95 9.70
CA LEU A 27 -0.63 -5.37 9.49
C LEU A 27 0.06 -5.98 8.26
N GLN A 28 0.05 -7.30 8.11
CA GLN A 28 0.67 -7.98 6.96
C GLN A 28 0.02 -7.55 5.64
N VAL A 29 -1.31 -7.45 5.57
CA VAL A 29 -2.03 -6.98 4.37
C VAL A 29 -1.67 -5.53 4.07
N PHE A 30 -1.57 -4.67 5.08
CA PHE A 30 -1.18 -3.27 4.89
C PHE A 30 0.26 -3.14 4.36
N ILE A 31 1.20 -3.89 4.93
CA ILE A 31 2.60 -3.93 4.46
C ILE A 31 2.67 -4.44 3.02
N PHE A 32 1.90 -5.49 2.68
CA PHE A 32 1.79 -5.97 1.30
C PHE A 32 1.33 -4.86 0.35
N CYS A 33 0.29 -4.10 0.73
CA CYS A 33 -0.17 -2.96 -0.06
C CYS A 33 0.95 -1.92 -0.27
N LEU A 34 1.66 -1.54 0.79
CA LEU A 34 2.78 -0.59 0.69
C LEU A 34 3.86 -1.06 -0.28
N LEU A 35 4.23 -2.34 -0.25
CA LEU A 35 5.27 -2.92 -1.10
C LEU A 35 4.88 -2.98 -2.58
N HIS A 36 3.60 -3.15 -2.89
CA HIS A 36 3.13 -3.36 -4.27
C HIS A 36 2.77 -2.05 -4.97
N CYS A 37 2.45 -1.00 -4.22
CA CYS A 37 2.20 0.35 -4.73
C CYS A 37 3.32 0.86 -5.65
N GLU A 38 2.94 1.46 -6.76
CA GLU A 38 3.88 2.20 -7.60
C GLU A 38 4.13 3.59 -7.01
N TYR A 39 5.39 4.03 -7.02
CA TYR A 39 5.75 5.41 -6.72
C TYR A 39 6.05 6.14 -8.03
N VAL A 40 5.32 7.22 -8.31
CA VAL A 40 5.52 8.04 -9.51
C VAL A 40 5.89 9.45 -9.09
N LYS A 41 7.16 9.83 -9.33
CA LYS A 41 7.67 11.17 -9.05
C LYS A 41 7.59 12.01 -10.33
N GLU A 42 6.40 12.52 -10.64
CA GLU A 42 6.20 13.43 -11.77
C GLU A 42 5.37 14.65 -11.37
N ASP A 43 5.68 15.79 -11.98
CA ASP A 43 4.93 17.06 -11.84
C ASP A 43 3.59 17.04 -12.59
N ASN A 44 3.29 15.95 -13.31
CA ASN A 44 2.00 15.76 -13.96
C ASN A 44 0.94 15.33 -12.94
N THR A 45 -0.13 16.11 -12.82
CA THR A 45 -1.25 15.87 -11.90
C THR A 45 -1.84 14.45 -12.04
N ILE A 46 -1.93 13.92 -13.26
CA ILE A 46 -2.50 12.58 -13.51
C ILE A 46 -1.58 11.48 -12.96
N ALA A 47 -0.27 11.63 -13.14
CA ALA A 47 0.73 10.69 -12.64
C ALA A 47 0.79 10.71 -11.10
N LYS A 48 0.67 11.89 -10.49
CA LYS A 48 0.55 12.05 -9.03
C LYS A 48 -0.65 11.30 -8.45
N PHE A 49 -1.78 11.24 -9.16
CA PHE A 49 -2.94 10.43 -8.74
C PHE A 49 -2.70 8.92 -8.82
N ARG A 50 -1.76 8.46 -9.65
CA ARG A 50 -1.39 7.04 -9.76
C ARG A 50 -0.40 6.60 -8.69
N SER A 51 0.33 7.52 -8.05
CA SER A 51 1.22 7.22 -6.92
C SER A 51 0.43 6.52 -5.79
N GLY A 52 1.03 5.48 -5.21
CA GLY A 52 0.40 4.72 -4.14
C GLY A 52 -0.71 3.77 -4.61
N THR A 53 -0.80 3.47 -5.90
CA THR A 53 -1.79 2.54 -6.46
C THR A 53 -1.10 1.30 -7.03
N PHE A 54 -1.79 0.16 -6.98
CA PHE A 54 -1.40 -1.04 -7.71
C PHE A 54 -2.63 -1.88 -8.07
N GLU A 55 -2.46 -2.76 -9.05
CA GLU A 55 -3.48 -3.72 -9.46
C GLU A 55 -3.06 -5.14 -9.07
N THR A 56 -4.04 -5.94 -8.65
CA THR A 56 -3.85 -7.34 -8.28
C THR A 56 -5.17 -8.09 -8.42
N THR A 57 -5.20 -9.37 -8.04
CA THR A 57 -6.44 -10.12 -7.83
C THR A 57 -6.53 -10.59 -6.38
N LYS A 58 -7.75 -10.76 -5.86
CA LYS A 58 -7.93 -11.35 -4.52
C LYS A 58 -7.28 -12.73 -4.40
N LYS A 59 -7.24 -13.50 -5.50
CA LYS A 59 -6.60 -14.82 -5.52
C LYS A 59 -5.10 -14.70 -5.28
N GLU A 60 -4.43 -13.88 -6.09
CA GLU A 60 -3.00 -13.61 -5.97
C GLU A 60 -2.62 -13.10 -4.58
N MET A 61 -3.39 -12.16 -4.03
CA MET A 61 -3.19 -11.69 -2.65
C MET A 61 -3.27 -12.83 -1.63
N CYS A 62 -4.26 -13.73 -1.74
CA CYS A 62 -4.39 -14.88 -0.84
C CYS A 62 -3.21 -15.84 -0.98
N ASP A 63 -2.79 -16.12 -2.22
CA ASP A 63 -1.70 -17.04 -2.54
C ASP A 63 -0.36 -16.52 -1.98
N ILE A 64 -0.07 -15.21 -2.12
CA ILE A 64 1.16 -14.58 -1.60
C ILE A 64 1.12 -14.45 -0.07
N LEU A 65 0.00 -14.03 0.49
CA LEU A 65 -0.12 -13.78 1.94
C LEU A 65 -0.33 -15.06 2.76
N GLY A 66 -0.72 -16.16 2.11
CA GLY A 66 -1.02 -17.43 2.79
C GLY A 66 -2.29 -17.36 3.65
N ILE A 67 -3.27 -16.53 3.29
CA ILE A 67 -4.51 -16.34 4.06
C ILE A 67 -5.76 -16.70 3.25
N SER A 68 -6.84 -17.06 3.94
CA SER A 68 -8.11 -17.36 3.28
C SER A 68 -8.76 -16.10 2.68
N ARG A 69 -9.61 -16.29 1.67
CA ARG A 69 -10.38 -15.19 1.06
C ARG A 69 -11.19 -14.40 2.08
N ASP A 70 -11.89 -15.06 2.99
CA ASP A 70 -12.69 -14.40 4.02
C ASP A 70 -11.83 -13.56 4.96
N LYS A 71 -10.62 -14.05 5.27
CA LYS A 71 -9.67 -13.28 6.08
C LYS A 71 -9.18 -12.04 5.32
N LEU A 72 -8.83 -12.20 4.05
CA LEU A 72 -8.43 -11.08 3.19
C LEU A 72 -9.55 -10.03 3.10
N TYR A 73 -10.80 -10.44 2.88
CA TYR A 73 -11.95 -9.53 2.83
C TYR A 73 -12.11 -8.74 4.13
N LYS A 74 -12.02 -9.41 5.28
CA LYS A 74 -12.09 -8.75 6.60
C LYS A 74 -10.96 -7.72 6.76
N CYS A 75 -9.73 -8.08 6.43
CA CYS A 75 -8.58 -7.17 6.54
C CYS A 75 -8.73 -5.96 5.62
N LEU A 76 -9.10 -6.17 4.35
CA LEU A 76 -9.29 -5.06 3.41
C LEU A 76 -10.44 -4.14 3.79
N LYS A 77 -11.53 -4.69 4.34
CA LYS A 77 -12.62 -3.89 4.90
C LYS A 77 -12.13 -3.04 6.07
N ILE A 78 -11.40 -3.65 7.02
CA ILE A 78 -10.81 -2.93 8.16
C ILE A 78 -9.92 -1.78 7.68
N LEU A 79 -9.00 -2.04 6.74
CA LEU A 79 -8.07 -1.04 6.22
C LEU A 79 -8.78 0.09 5.47
N LYS A 80 -9.87 -0.22 4.77
CA LYS A 80 -10.71 0.77 4.09
C LYS A 80 -11.48 1.63 5.09
N ASP A 81 -12.13 1.00 6.07
CA ASP A 81 -12.90 1.70 7.11
C ASP A 81 -12.00 2.57 8.00
N ASP A 82 -10.72 2.19 8.19
CA ASP A 82 -9.71 2.98 8.90
C ASP A 82 -9.14 4.15 8.06
N GLY A 83 -9.38 4.16 6.75
CA GLY A 83 -8.81 5.14 5.83
C GLY A 83 -7.31 4.94 5.59
N ALA A 84 -6.78 3.73 5.81
CA ALA A 84 -5.42 3.37 5.44
C ALA A 84 -5.29 3.13 3.92
N ILE A 85 -6.31 2.51 3.33
CA ILE A 85 -6.40 2.23 1.90
C ILE A 85 -7.78 2.59 1.34
N ASP A 86 -7.89 2.64 0.02
CA ASP A 86 -9.13 2.43 -0.71
C ASP A 86 -8.91 1.31 -1.73
N TYR A 87 -9.99 0.68 -2.19
CA TYR A 87 -9.93 -0.27 -3.28
C TYR A 87 -11.26 -0.35 -4.04
N CYS A 88 -11.16 -0.64 -5.34
CA CYS A 88 -12.29 -0.90 -6.20
C CYS A 88 -12.09 -2.22 -6.97
N LEU A 89 -13.19 -2.76 -7.48
CA LEU A 89 -13.23 -4.02 -8.21
C LEU A 89 -13.65 -3.71 -9.65
N ASN A 90 -12.86 -4.17 -10.61
CA ASN A 90 -13.22 -4.17 -12.02
C ASN A 90 -13.10 -5.60 -12.56
N GLY A 91 -14.23 -6.32 -12.57
CA GLY A 91 -14.25 -7.75 -12.84
C GLY A 91 -13.42 -8.54 -11.82
N ARG A 92 -12.33 -9.15 -12.27
CA ARG A 92 -11.39 -9.90 -11.41
C ARG A 92 -10.25 -9.05 -10.85
N ILE A 93 -10.04 -7.87 -11.43
CA ILE A 93 -8.96 -6.96 -11.05
C ILE A 93 -9.43 -6.17 -9.83
N THR A 94 -8.56 -6.12 -8.83
CA THR A 94 -8.68 -5.27 -7.67
C THR A 94 -7.63 -4.17 -7.78
N THR A 95 -8.08 -2.94 -7.95
CA THR A 95 -7.20 -1.76 -7.88
C THR A 95 -7.20 -1.29 -6.43
N VAL A 96 -6.02 -1.25 -5.82
CA VAL A 96 -5.82 -0.84 -4.42
C VAL A 96 -4.99 0.43 -4.39
N ARG A 97 -5.41 1.40 -3.56
CA ARG A 97 -4.72 2.67 -3.35
C ARG A 97 -4.41 2.86 -1.86
N VAL A 98 -3.16 3.15 -1.51
CA VAL A 98 -2.79 3.57 -0.16
C VAL A 98 -2.97 5.08 -0.04
N LEU A 99 -3.89 5.53 0.82
CA LEU A 99 -4.38 6.91 0.81
C LEU A 99 -3.33 7.95 1.23
N LYS A 100 -2.39 7.58 2.09
CA LYS A 100 -1.32 8.45 2.60
C LYS A 100 0.06 8.04 2.10
N TYR A 101 0.13 7.35 0.96
CA TYR A 101 1.39 6.81 0.43
C TYR A 101 2.48 7.86 0.26
N ASP A 102 2.16 9.01 -0.35
CA ASP A 102 3.12 10.09 -0.56
C ASP A 102 3.65 10.65 0.76
N LEU A 103 2.81 10.75 1.81
CA LEU A 103 3.24 11.17 3.14
C LEU A 103 4.23 10.16 3.75
N TYR A 104 4.01 8.87 3.53
CA TYR A 104 4.87 7.81 4.04
C TYR A 104 6.20 7.71 3.28
N GLN A 105 6.17 7.93 1.97
CA GLN A 105 7.32 7.75 1.08
C GLN A 105 8.07 9.04 0.73
N ALA A 106 7.56 10.20 1.15
CA ALA A 106 8.23 11.48 0.95
C ALA A 106 9.71 11.41 1.38
N ILE A 107 10.59 11.86 0.48
CA ILE A 107 11.98 12.13 0.83
C ILE A 107 12.00 13.57 1.33
N MET A 108 12.14 13.77 2.64
CA MET A 108 12.59 15.06 3.16
C MET A 108 14.02 15.26 2.66
N ASN A 109 14.19 15.93 1.52
CA ASN A 109 15.47 16.54 1.20
C ASN A 109 15.62 17.72 2.16
N ARG A 110 16.25 17.49 3.31
CA ARG A 110 16.86 18.61 4.04
C ARG A 110 18.10 18.98 3.26
N ASN A 111 17.96 19.90 2.32
CA ASN A 111 19.10 20.69 1.92
C ASN A 111 19.44 21.52 3.17
N PHE A 112 20.50 21.14 3.86
CA PHE A 112 21.19 22.09 4.71
C PHE A 112 21.95 22.97 3.73
N ASP A 113 21.31 24.06 3.33
CA ASP A 113 22.02 25.16 2.67
C ASP A 113 22.91 25.78 3.76
N GLU A 114 24.21 25.44 3.71
CA GLU A 114 25.30 26.22 4.29
C GLU A 114 25.85 27.19 3.24
#